data_AF-A0A3M1HRB5-F1
#
_entry.id   AF-A0A3M1HRB5-F1
#
_cell.length_a   1.000
_cell.length_b   1.000
_cell.length_c   1.000
_cell.angle_alpha   90.00
_cell.angle_beta   90.00
_cell.angle_gamma   90.00
#
_symmetry.space_group_name_H-M   'P 1'
#
loop_
_entity.id
_entity.type
_entity.pdbx_description
1 polymer ?
#
loop_
_entity_poly.entity_id
_entity_poly.type
_entity_poly.pdbx_seq_one_letter_code
_entity_poly.pdbx_strand_id
1 'polypeptide(L)'
;MKTYKESDPQPILFFLQGLASGWLAIILLLALLILSITGSLVPQKSHFSPEAILVWQKQHPQLSSLLEKIDGFEIYQSFYFNGILLLLLVNILL
;
A
#
# COMPACT_ATOMS: atom_id res chain seq x y z
N MET A 1 -36.30 4.74 37.94
CA MET A 1 -34.99 4.12 37.65
C MET A 1 -34.89 3.94 36.15
N LYS A 2 -34.22 4.88 35.44
CA LYS A 2 -34.09 4.79 33.98
C LYS A 2 -33.16 3.62 33.69
N THR A 3 -33.72 2.54 33.14
CA THR A 3 -32.95 1.44 32.58
C THR A 3 -32.21 2.02 31.38
N TYR A 4 -30.93 2.36 31.55
CA TYR A 4 -30.03 2.57 30.43
C TYR A 4 -30.02 1.26 29.66
N LYS A 5 -30.74 1.24 28.56
CA LYS A 5 -30.73 0.15 27.60
C LYS A 5 -29.32 0.10 27.05
N GLU A 6 -28.56 -0.90 27.44
CA GLU A 6 -27.27 -1.27 26.84
C GLU A 6 -27.46 -1.18 25.32
N SER A 7 -26.88 -0.15 24.69
CA SER A 7 -26.91 -0.05 23.23
C SER A 7 -25.91 -1.09 22.74
N ASP A 8 -26.38 -2.08 21.98
CA ASP A 8 -25.49 -3.07 21.38
C ASP A 8 -24.25 -2.38 20.77
N PRO A 9 -23.05 -2.94 20.99
CA PRO A 9 -21.82 -2.39 20.44
C PRO A 9 -22.00 -2.20 18.93
N GLN A 10 -21.97 -0.95 18.45
CA GLN A 10 -22.13 -0.65 17.03
C GLN A 10 -20.88 -1.13 16.30
N PRO A 11 -20.93 -2.22 15.50
CA PRO A 11 -19.73 -2.84 14.93
C PRO A 11 -18.97 -1.86 14.00
N ILE A 12 -19.71 -0.96 13.34
CA ILE A 12 -19.16 0.09 12.49
C ILE A 12 -18.26 1.05 13.30
N LEU A 13 -18.63 1.37 14.54
CA LEU A 13 -17.85 2.28 15.38
C LEU A 13 -16.49 1.70 15.75
N PHE A 14 -16.43 0.41 16.11
CA PHE A 14 -15.16 -0.28 16.40
C PHE A 14 -14.26 -0.34 15.17
N PHE A 15 -14.84 -0.59 13.99
CA PHE A 15 -14.09 -0.57 12.74
C PHE A 15 -13.49 0.82 12.47
N LEU A 16 -14.29 1.89 12.59
CA LEU A 16 -13.82 3.27 12.39
C LEU A 16 -12.77 3.68 13.42
N GLN A 17 -12.90 3.27 14.69
CA GLN A 17 -11.88 3.49 15.71
C GLN A 17 -10.56 2.78 15.39
N GLY A 18 -10.63 1.59 14.80
CA GLY A 18 -9.44 0.90 14.28
C GLY A 18 -8.77 1.69 13.15
N LEU A 19 -9.55 2.21 12.21
CA LEU A 19 -9.05 3.06 11.14
C LEU A 19 -8.54 4.41 11.62
N ALA A 20 -9.04 4.99 12.71
CA ALA A 20 -8.56 6.26 13.30
C ALA A 20 -7.31 6.08 14.19
N SER A 21 -6.80 4.86 14.33
CA SER A 21 -5.70 4.60 15.27
C SER A 21 -4.34 5.08 14.75
N GLY A 22 -3.58 5.78 15.60
CA GLY A 22 -2.22 6.23 15.25
C GLY A 22 -1.22 5.10 15.02
N TRP A 23 -1.41 3.94 15.65
CA TRP A 23 -0.59 2.75 15.40
C TRP A 23 -0.77 2.23 13.98
N LEU A 24 -2.00 2.24 13.44
CA LEU A 24 -2.25 1.86 12.05
C LEU A 24 -1.54 2.83 11.10
N ALA A 25 -1.52 4.14 11.40
CA ALA A 25 -0.79 5.13 10.61
C ALA A 25 0.69 4.77 10.45
N ILE A 26 1.36 4.40 11.55
CA ILE A 26 2.78 4.00 11.54
C ILE A 26 2.98 2.74 10.70
N ILE A 27 2.09 1.75 10.80
CA ILE A 27 2.17 0.53 10.01
C ILE A 27 2.00 0.84 8.51
N LEU A 28 1.01 1.66 8.16
CA LEU A 28 0.76 2.07 6.78
C LEU A 28 1.95 2.88 6.21
N LEU A 29 2.51 3.79 7.00
CA LEU A 29 3.73 4.53 6.64
C LEU A 29 4.92 3.60 6.44
N LEU A 30 5.12 2.62 7.32
CA LEU A 30 6.20 1.63 7.19
C LEU A 30 6.02 0.78 5.92
N ALA A 31 4.79 0.36 5.63
CA ALA A 31 4.48 -0.38 4.41
C ALA A 31 4.80 0.44 3.15
N LEU A 32 4.38 1.72 3.12
CA LEU A 32 4.73 2.64 2.02
C LEU A 32 6.23 2.84 1.90
N LEU A 33 6.95 2.97 3.01
CA LEU A 33 8.40 3.14 3.00
C LEU A 33 9.09 1.92 2.38
N ILE A 34 8.72 0.71 2.79
CA ILE A 34 9.29 -0.54 2.25
C ILE A 34 9.01 -0.65 0.75
N LEU A 35 7.77 -0.39 0.32
CA LEU A 35 7.41 -0.41 -1.09
C LEU A 35 8.16 0.66 -1.89
N SER A 36 8.32 1.86 -1.34
CA SER A 36 9.01 2.96 -1.99
C SER A 36 10.51 2.69 -2.17
N ILE A 37 11.15 2.11 -1.16
CA ILE A 37 12.55 1.66 -1.23
C ILE A 37 12.69 0.52 -2.23
N THR A 38 11.78 -0.46 -2.21
CA THR A 38 11.83 -1.58 -3.15
C THR A 38 11.66 -1.09 -4.59
N GLY A 39 10.72 -0.18 -4.83
CA GLY A 39 10.47 0.42 -6.14
C GLY A 39 11.63 1.22 -6.70
N SER A 40 12.50 1.79 -5.85
CA SER A 40 13.67 2.53 -6.32
C SER A 40 14.83 1.64 -6.78
N LEU A 41 14.85 0.37 -6.39
CA LEU A 41 15.91 -0.60 -6.75
C LEU A 41 15.70 -1.25 -8.12
N VAL A 42 14.49 -1.19 -8.66
CA VAL A 42 14.09 -1.83 -9.93
C VAL A 42 13.79 -0.73 -10.95
N PRO A 43 14.16 -0.88 -12.24
CA PRO A 43 13.85 0.13 -13.25
C PRO A 43 12.34 0.32 -13.39
N GLN A 44 11.85 1.52 -13.08
CA GLN A 44 10.43 1.86 -13.18
C GLN A 44 10.07 2.39 -14.57
N LYS A 45 8.94 1.96 -15.12
CA LYS A 45 8.47 2.39 -16.46
C LYS A 45 8.17 3.89 -16.58
N SER A 46 7.99 4.59 -15.46
CA SER A 46 7.85 6.05 -15.44
C SER A 46 9.15 6.81 -15.73
N HIS A 47 10.31 6.17 -15.57
CA HIS A 47 11.62 6.83 -15.65
C HIS A 47 12.57 6.22 -16.68
N PHE A 48 12.37 4.95 -17.04
CA PHE A 48 13.23 4.23 -17.98
C PHE A 48 12.52 3.98 -19.31
N SER A 49 13.29 3.99 -20.39
CA SER A 49 12.76 3.64 -21.72
C SER A 49 12.38 2.15 -21.77
N PRO A 50 11.39 1.75 -22.59
CA PRO A 50 11.00 0.36 -22.73
C PRO A 50 12.16 -0.56 -23.10
N GLU A 51 13.10 -0.10 -23.91
CA GLU A 51 14.28 -0.86 -24.34
C GLU A 51 15.22 -1.15 -23.16
N ALA A 52 15.47 -0.16 -22.30
CA ALA A 52 16.32 -0.33 -21.12
C ALA A 52 15.73 -1.35 -20.14
N ILE A 53 14.40 -1.32 -19.97
CA ILE A 53 13.69 -2.28 -19.14
C ILE A 53 13.79 -3.68 -19.74
N LEU A 54 13.55 -3.85 -21.04
CA LEU A 54 13.69 -5.13 -21.71
C LEU A 54 15.11 -5.71 -21.59
N VAL A 55 16.15 -4.87 -21.63
CA VAL A 55 17.54 -5.29 -21.39
C VAL A 55 17.71 -5.79 -19.95
N TRP A 56 17.22 -5.04 -18.97
CA TRP A 56 17.28 -5.44 -17.56
C TRP A 56 16.53 -6.76 -17.30
N GLN A 57 15.34 -6.92 -17.89
CA GLN A 57 14.53 -8.14 -17.78
C GLN A 57 15.27 -9.36 -18.36
N LYS A 58 15.96 -9.19 -19.50
CA LYS A 58 16.80 -10.24 -20.09
C LYS A 58 18.00 -10.59 -19.22
N GLN A 59 18.58 -9.61 -18.51
CA GLN A 59 19.70 -9.81 -17.58
C GLN A 59 19.25 -10.47 -16.27
N HIS A 60 18.00 -10.26 -15.85
CA HIS A 60 17.45 -10.76 -14.58
C HIS A 60 16.12 -11.54 -14.79
N PRO A 61 16.11 -12.64 -15.54
CA PRO A 61 14.87 -13.30 -15.98
C PRO A 61 14.02 -13.84 -14.82
N GLN A 62 14.66 -14.37 -13.76
CA GLN A 62 13.96 -14.88 -12.58
C GLN A 62 13.28 -13.76 -11.79
N LEU A 63 13.98 -12.65 -11.55
CA LEU A 63 13.43 -11.49 -10.84
C LEU A 63 12.34 -10.81 -11.68
N SER A 64 12.54 -10.71 -13.00
CA SER A 64 11.55 -10.13 -13.92
C SER A 64 10.21 -10.85 -13.83
N SER A 65 10.20 -12.19 -13.85
CA SER A 65 8.96 -12.97 -13.75
C SER A 65 8.23 -12.77 -12.42
N LEU A 66 8.95 -12.56 -11.33
CA LEU A 66 8.35 -12.26 -10.03
C LEU A 66 7.78 -10.83 -10.01
N LEU A 67 8.55 -9.85 -10.47
CA LEU A 67 8.16 -8.44 -10.50
C LEU A 67 6.95 -8.21 -11.40
N GLU A 68 6.85 -8.87 -12.56
CA GLU A 68 5.68 -8.75 -13.44
C GLU A 68 4.38 -9.22 -12.77
N LYS A 69 4.42 -10.22 -11.89
CA LYS A 69 3.23 -10.72 -11.20
C LYS A 69 2.69 -9.76 -10.15
N ILE A 70 3.52 -8.85 -9.68
CA ILE A 70 3.20 -7.93 -8.58
C ILE A 70 3.28 -6.48 -9.04
N ASP A 71 3.23 -6.18 -10.34
CA ASP A 71 3.40 -4.82 -10.89
C ASP A 71 4.67 -4.08 -10.41
N GLY A 72 5.76 -4.83 -10.19
CA GLY A 72 7.05 -4.38 -9.68
C GLY A 72 7.74 -3.27 -10.49
N PHE A 73 7.47 -3.20 -11.79
CA PHE A 73 7.98 -2.18 -12.72
C PHE A 73 7.13 -0.91 -12.77
N GLU A 74 5.98 -0.91 -12.09
CA GLU A 74 5.04 0.22 -11.99
C GLU A 74 4.53 0.37 -10.55
N ILE A 75 5.38 0.11 -9.55
CA ILE A 75 4.98 0.04 -8.13
C ILE A 75 4.20 1.29 -7.70
N TYR A 76 4.66 2.47 -8.10
CA TYR A 76 4.04 3.75 -7.72
C TYR A 76 2.66 3.98 -8.35
N GLN A 77 2.31 3.27 -9.43
CA GLN A 77 1.00 3.33 -10.08
C GLN A 77 0.12 2.12 -9.76
N SER A 78 0.67 1.12 -9.08
CA SER A 78 -0.04 -0.10 -8.73
C SER A 78 -1.26 0.13 -7.83
N PHE A 79 -2.22 -0.79 -7.90
CA PHE A 79 -3.42 -0.73 -7.06
C PHE A 79 -3.08 -0.82 -5.56
N TYR A 80 -2.10 -1.63 -5.17
CA TYR A 80 -1.75 -1.82 -3.76
C TYR A 80 -1.02 -0.61 -3.16
N PHE A 81 -0.12 0.04 -3.92
CA PHE A 81 0.56 1.26 -3.45
C PHE A 81 -0.44 2.40 -3.24
N ASN A 82 -1.31 2.63 -4.24
CA ASN A 82 -2.38 3.62 -4.15
C ASN A 82 -3.41 3.28 -3.07
N GLY A 83 -3.74 1.99 -2.90
CA GLY A 83 -4.63 1.52 -1.84
C GLY A 83 -4.09 1.85 -0.45
N ILE A 84 -2.79 1.64 -0.21
CA ILE A 84 -2.15 1.99 1.08
C ILE A 84 -2.12 3.51 1.27
N LEU A 85 -1.83 4.29 0.23
CA LEU A 85 -1.91 5.76 0.28
C LEU A 85 -3.31 6.25 0.66
N LEU A 86 -4.36 5.69 0.05
CA LEU A 86 -5.75 6.05 0.35
C LEU A 86 -6.13 5.62 1.77
N LEU A 87 -5.73 4.43 2.21
CA LEU A 87 -5.96 3.98 3.59
C LEU A 87 -5.28 4.90 4.60
N LEU A 88 -4.05 5.34 4.31
CA LEU A 88 -3.34 6.30 5.17
C LEU A 88 -4.05 7.64 5.19
N LEU A 89 -4.52 8.13 4.05
CA LEU A 89 -5.28 9.38 3.96
C LEU A 89 -6.57 9.31 4.79
N VAL A 90 -7.32 8.22 4.65
CA VAL A 90 -8.56 7.99 5.42
C VAL A 90 -8.25 7.87 6.92
N ASN A 91 -7.18 7.16 7.28
CA ASN A 91 -6.74 7.02 8.68
C ASN A 91 -6.39 8.37 9.33
N ILE A 92 -5.71 9.26 8.61
CA ILE A 92 -5.34 10.59 9.12
C ILE A 92 -6.55 11.54 9.21
N LEU A 93 -7.56 11.35 8.34
CA LEU A 93 -8.77 12.18 8.32
C LEU A 93 -9.76 11.84 9.44
N LEU A 94 -9.75 10.59 9.92
CA LEU A 94 -10.61 10.06 10.98
C LEU A 94 -10.07 10.40 12.37
#